data_AF-A0A7S1K3L0-F1
#
_entry.id   AF-A0A7S1K3L0-F1
#
_cell.length_a   1.000
_cell.length_b   1.000
_cell.length_c   1.000
_cell.angle_alpha   90.00
_cell.angle_beta   90.00
_cell.angle_gamma   90.00
#
_symmetry.space_group_name_H-M   'P 1'
#
loop_
_entity.id
_entity.type
_entity.pdbx_description
1 polymer ?
#
loop_
_entity_poly.entity_id
_entity_poly.type
_entity_poly.pdbx_seq_one_letter_code
_entity_poly.pdbx_strand_id
1 'polypeptide(L)'
;DVDKKGWNGWQYTDHAVVVVGWGETTPAAHTNSSSCHKYWIVRNSWGPQWGDSGYFKMCRGKNLAGVESQAVVIDPELTRGRAAQILAERGLAETNSSSSTEQARGTTRQVSIGSRGQIN
;
A
#
# COMPACT_ATOMS: atom_id res chain seq x y z
N ASP A 1 -16.38 1.53 -29.93
CA ASP A 1 -15.74 0.64 -28.94
C ASP A 1 -14.45 0.11 -29.49
N VAL A 2 -13.38 0.19 -28.70
CA VAL A 2 -12.00 0.09 -29.20
C VAL A 2 -11.64 -1.30 -29.70
N ASP A 3 -11.57 -1.42 -31.03
CA ASP A 3 -10.84 -2.45 -31.76
C ASP A 3 -9.33 -2.34 -31.45
N LYS A 4 -8.85 -3.00 -30.39
CA LYS A 4 -7.42 -3.19 -30.14
C LYS A 4 -7.08 -4.68 -30.09
N LYS A 5 -7.06 -5.28 -31.28
CA LYS A 5 -6.58 -6.64 -31.52
C LYS A 5 -5.15 -6.78 -30.95
N GLY A 6 -5.00 -7.49 -29.83
CA GLY A 6 -3.71 -7.73 -29.17
C GLY A 6 -3.55 -7.14 -27.76
N TRP A 7 -4.52 -6.41 -27.22
CA TRP A 7 -4.48 -5.94 -25.83
C TRP A 7 -5.10 -7.00 -24.90
N ASN A 8 -4.27 -7.75 -24.17
CA ASN A 8 -4.71 -8.76 -23.20
C ASN A 8 -4.71 -8.25 -21.74
N GLY A 9 -4.40 -6.96 -21.52
CA GLY A 9 -4.32 -6.37 -20.18
C GLY A 9 -3.19 -6.94 -19.31
N TRP A 10 -2.33 -7.78 -19.86
CA TRP A 10 -1.25 -8.44 -19.13
C TRP A 10 0.00 -7.57 -19.09
N GLN A 11 0.62 -7.50 -17.92
CA GLN A 11 1.92 -6.87 -17.72
C GLN A 11 2.79 -7.77 -16.87
N TYR A 12 4.02 -8.03 -17.34
CA TYR A 12 4.96 -8.90 -16.65
C TYR A 12 5.30 -8.37 -15.26
N THR A 13 5.29 -9.27 -14.27
CA THR A 13 5.69 -9.05 -12.88
C THR A 13 6.29 -10.34 -12.32
N ASP A 14 7.31 -10.25 -11.47
CA ASP A 14 8.00 -11.40 -10.87
C ASP A 14 8.01 -11.41 -9.33
N HIS A 15 7.61 -10.31 -8.69
CA HIS A 15 7.64 -10.15 -7.23
C HIS A 15 6.35 -9.54 -6.68
N ALA A 16 5.76 -10.21 -5.68
CA ALA A 16 4.54 -9.76 -5.01
C ALA A 16 4.89 -9.06 -3.69
N VAL A 17 4.28 -7.89 -3.47
CA VAL A 17 4.53 -7.01 -2.32
C VAL A 17 3.21 -6.43 -1.79
N VAL A 18 3.24 -5.85 -0.59
CA VAL A 18 2.04 -5.26 0.04
C VAL A 18 2.13 -3.75 0.02
N VAL A 19 1.19 -3.09 -0.66
CA VAL A 19 1.01 -1.64 -0.54
C VAL A 19 0.33 -1.33 0.79
N VAL A 20 0.94 -0.47 1.60
CA VAL A 20 0.44 -0.11 2.95
C VAL A 20 0.12 1.38 3.11
N GLY A 21 0.38 2.18 2.08
CA GLY A 21 0.13 3.62 2.11
C GLY A 21 0.58 4.32 0.83
N TRP A 22 0.40 5.63 0.80
CA TRP A 22 0.84 6.50 -0.27
C TRP A 22 1.20 7.89 0.27
N GLY A 23 1.88 8.69 -0.55
CA GLY A 23 2.20 10.08 -0.22
C GLY A 23 2.61 10.90 -1.43
N GLU A 24 3.05 12.12 -1.16
CA GLU A 24 3.60 13.06 -2.13
C GLU A 24 4.66 13.93 -1.45
N THR A 25 5.75 14.25 -2.16
CA THR A 25 6.75 15.24 -1.71
C THR A 25 6.57 16.54 -2.47
N THR A 26 6.78 17.67 -1.78
CA THR A 26 6.90 18.97 -2.45
C THR A 26 8.09 18.92 -3.43
N PRO A 27 7.91 19.33 -4.69
CA PRO A 27 9.03 19.46 -5.63
C PRO A 27 10.09 20.38 -5.04
N ALA A 28 11.36 19.98 -5.09
CA ALA A 28 12.44 20.89 -4.78
C ALA A 28 12.43 21.99 -5.85
N ALA A 29 12.20 23.24 -5.43
CA ALA A 29 12.38 24.41 -6.30
C ALA A 29 13.80 24.32 -6.90
N HIS A 30 13.86 24.29 -8.24
CA HIS A 30 15.10 24.18 -9.04
C HIS A 30 15.64 22.78 -9.36
N THR A 31 14.78 21.76 -9.47
CA THR A 31 15.18 20.52 -10.16
C THR A 31 14.27 20.25 -11.36
N ASN A 32 14.83 20.30 -12.58
CA ASN A 32 14.18 19.84 -13.82
C ASN A 32 14.13 18.32 -13.88
N SER A 33 13.77 17.67 -12.76
CA SER A 33 13.93 16.24 -12.62
C SER A 33 12.62 15.54 -12.93
N SER A 34 12.72 14.45 -13.69
CA SER A 34 11.73 13.39 -13.93
C SER A 34 11.26 12.69 -12.64
N SER A 35 11.22 13.42 -11.53
CA SER A 35 11.20 12.92 -10.19
C SER A 35 9.82 12.42 -9.80
N CYS A 36 9.87 11.48 -8.89
CA CYS A 36 8.78 10.67 -8.42
C CYS A 36 8.05 11.40 -7.30
N HIS A 37 7.29 12.45 -7.61
CA HIS A 37 6.67 13.29 -6.58
C HIS A 37 5.65 12.52 -5.75
N LYS A 38 4.82 11.71 -6.42
CA LYS A 38 3.82 10.84 -5.80
C LYS A 38 4.41 9.44 -5.64
N TYR A 39 4.20 8.84 -4.47
CA TYR A 39 4.72 7.51 -4.19
C TYR A 39 3.71 6.60 -3.48
N TRP A 40 3.88 5.31 -3.68
CA TRP A 40 3.37 4.22 -2.85
C TRP A 40 4.36 3.92 -1.74
N ILE A 41 3.84 3.52 -0.58
CA ILE A 41 4.62 2.95 0.53
C ILE A 41 4.39 1.44 0.49
N VAL A 42 5.48 0.70 0.31
CA VAL A 42 5.42 -0.74 0.04
C VAL A 42 6.18 -1.49 1.12
N ARG A 43 5.53 -2.48 1.74
CA ARG A 43 6.15 -3.43 2.66
C ARG A 43 6.69 -4.61 1.87
N ASN A 44 7.99 -4.88 2.02
CA ASN A 44 8.64 -6.03 1.42
C ASN A 44 8.66 -7.22 2.40
N SER A 45 9.14 -8.38 1.94
CA SER A 45 9.21 -9.64 2.70
C SER A 45 10.64 -10.13 2.95
N TRP A 46 11.66 -9.32 2.66
CA TRP A 46 13.08 -9.67 2.83
C TRP A 46 13.67 -9.31 4.21
N GLY A 47 12.81 -9.17 5.22
CA GLY A 47 13.19 -8.83 6.58
C GLY A 47 13.40 -7.33 6.83
N PRO A 48 13.47 -6.93 8.11
CA PRO A 48 13.53 -5.52 8.51
C PRO A 48 14.89 -4.86 8.25
N GLN A 49 15.94 -5.66 8.01
CA GLN A 49 17.28 -5.13 7.70
C GLN A 49 17.40 -4.61 6.27
N TRP A 50 16.46 -4.98 5.39
CA TRP A 50 16.45 -4.53 4.01
C TRP A 50 15.67 -3.21 3.86
N GLY A 51 16.16 -2.32 3.00
CA GLY A 51 15.50 -1.05 2.70
C GLY A 51 15.38 -0.16 3.94
N ASP A 52 14.27 0.56 4.06
CA ASP A 52 13.95 1.28 5.29
C ASP A 52 13.07 0.40 6.17
N SER A 53 13.71 -0.33 7.09
CA SER A 53 13.01 -1.15 8.09
C SER A 53 12.08 -2.21 7.46
N GLY A 54 12.44 -2.73 6.29
CA GLY A 54 11.65 -3.68 5.50
C GLY A 54 10.73 -3.04 4.45
N TYR A 55 10.82 -1.72 4.23
CA TYR A 55 9.93 -0.99 3.33
C TYR A 55 10.71 -0.19 2.27
N PHE A 56 9.98 0.25 1.24
CA PHE A 56 10.47 1.17 0.21
C PHE A 56 9.36 2.05 -0.35
N LYS A 57 9.75 3.12 -1.06
CA LYS A 57 8.85 4.00 -1.82
C LYS A 57 8.93 3.67 -3.31
N MET A 58 7.78 3.60 -3.98
CA MET A 58 7.66 3.31 -5.41
C MET A 58 6.88 4.43 -6.12
N CYS A 59 7.23 4.77 -7.35
CA CYS A 59 6.50 5.82 -8.07
C CYS A 59 5.05 5.46 -8.36
N ARG A 60 4.18 6.40 -7.98
CA ARG A 60 2.74 6.30 -8.15
C ARG A 60 2.29 7.14 -9.34
N GLY A 61 1.36 6.60 -10.12
CA GLY A 61 0.80 7.19 -11.33
C GLY A 61 1.66 7.01 -12.58
N LYS A 62 2.69 6.15 -12.52
CA LYS A 62 3.59 5.84 -13.65
C LYS A 62 3.63 4.35 -13.99
N ASN A 63 2.87 3.51 -13.28
CA ASN A 63 2.89 2.05 -13.40
C ASN A 63 4.31 1.44 -13.45
N LEU A 64 5.21 2.00 -12.63
CA LEU A 64 6.61 1.58 -12.59
C LEU A 64 6.69 0.11 -12.21
N ALA A 65 7.42 -0.69 -13.01
CA ALA A 65 7.57 -2.13 -12.83
C ALA A 65 6.23 -2.92 -12.74
N GLY A 66 5.14 -2.39 -13.33
CA GLY A 66 3.83 -3.07 -13.30
C GLY A 66 3.10 -3.01 -11.97
N VAL A 67 3.56 -2.18 -11.02
CA VAL A 67 2.99 -2.09 -9.66
C VAL A 67 1.51 -1.67 -9.64
N GLU A 68 1.02 -1.04 -10.71
CA GLU A 68 -0.38 -0.56 -10.83
C GLU A 68 -1.23 -1.47 -11.74
N SER A 69 -0.74 -2.68 -12.08
CA SER A 69 -1.35 -3.55 -13.09
C SER A 69 -2.12 -4.76 -12.52
N GLN A 70 -1.75 -5.26 -11.34
CA GLN A 70 -2.29 -6.52 -10.80
C GLN A 70 -2.59 -6.42 -9.29
N ALA A 71 -3.29 -5.35 -8.88
CA ALA A 71 -3.68 -5.17 -7.48
C ALA A 71 -4.75 -6.19 -7.06
N VAL A 72 -4.55 -6.82 -5.89
CA VAL A 72 -5.50 -7.75 -5.27
C VAL A 72 -5.96 -7.17 -3.94
N VAL A 73 -7.27 -7.18 -3.69
CA VAL A 73 -7.89 -6.75 -2.43
C VAL A 73 -8.63 -7.94 -1.83
N ILE A 74 -8.50 -8.10 -0.52
CA ILE A 74 -9.17 -9.14 0.26
C ILE A 74 -9.87 -8.46 1.43
N ASP A 75 -11.14 -8.79 1.64
CA ASP A 75 -11.91 -8.38 2.81
C ASP A 75 -12.06 -9.58 3.75
N PRO A 76 -11.29 -9.67 4.84
CA PRO A 76 -11.32 -10.82 5.73
C PRO A 76 -12.55 -10.80 6.63
N GLU A 77 -13.21 -11.96 6.79
CA GLU A 77 -14.27 -12.13 7.77
C GLU A 77 -13.69 -12.18 9.19
N LEU A 78 -14.05 -11.18 10.02
CA LEU A 78 -13.49 -11.00 11.36
C LEU A 78 -14.42 -11.43 12.49
N THR A 79 -15.69 -11.76 12.21
CA THR A 79 -16.69 -12.06 13.25
C THR A 79 -16.65 -13.51 13.74
N ARG A 80 -15.94 -14.41 13.05
CA ARG A 80 -15.86 -15.83 13.38
C ARG A 80 -14.46 -16.43 13.22
N GLY A 81 -14.30 -17.66 13.70
CA GLY A 81 -13.07 -18.43 13.59
C GLY A 81 -11.89 -17.83 14.37
N ARG A 82 -10.66 -18.11 13.91
CA ARG A 82 -9.44 -17.69 14.62
C ARG A 82 -9.25 -16.17 14.63
N ALA A 83 -9.71 -15.46 13.60
CA ALA A 83 -9.62 -14.00 13.53
C ALA A 83 -10.40 -13.34 14.68
N ALA A 84 -11.65 -13.76 14.91
CA ALA A 84 -12.47 -13.27 16.02
C ALA A 84 -11.83 -13.52 17.39
N GLN A 85 -11.24 -14.71 17.60
CA GLN A 85 -10.54 -15.04 18.85
C GLN A 85 -9.35 -14.11 19.08
N ILE A 86 -8.51 -13.90 18.06
CA ILE A 86 -7.35 -13.00 18.16
C ILE A 86 -7.78 -11.56 18.46
N LEU A 87 -8.88 -11.09 17.86
CA LEU A 87 -9.41 -9.76 18.14
C LEU A 87 -9.93 -9.66 19.58
N ALA A 88 -10.64 -10.66 20.09
CA ALA A 88 -11.07 -10.72 21.48
C ALA A 88 -9.89 -10.74 22.46
N GLU A 89 -8.88 -11.58 22.20
CA GLU A 89 -7.63 -11.65 22.98
C GLU A 89 -6.90 -10.29 23.04
N ARG A 90 -7.01 -9.48 21.99
CA ARG A 90 -6.40 -8.15 21.89
C ARG A 90 -7.29 -6.99 22.33
N GLY A 91 -8.51 -7.27 22.80
CA GLY A 91 -9.47 -6.23 23.17
C GLY A 91 -9.96 -5.38 22.00
N LEU A 92 -9.93 -5.93 20.78
CA LEU A 92 -10.33 -5.27 19.52
C LEU A 92 -11.60 -5.86 18.90
N ALA A 93 -12.32 -6.74 19.63
CA ALA A 93 -13.60 -7.26 19.17
C ALA A 93 -14.63 -6.12 19.13
N GLU A 94 -15.33 -5.95 18.00
CA GLU A 94 -16.41 -4.98 17.89
C GLU A 94 -17.53 -5.33 18.89
N THR A 95 -17.73 -4.46 19.88
CA THR A 95 -18.90 -4.53 20.73
C THR A 95 -20.06 -3.89 19.97
N ASN A 96 -21.16 -4.62 19.82
CA ASN A 96 -22.38 -4.11 19.20
C ASN A 96 -22.82 -2.80 19.90
N SER A 97 -22.47 -1.66 19.31
CA SER A 97 -23.12 -0.39 19.55
C SER A 97 -23.84 0.01 18.26
N SER A 98 -25.12 0.32 18.44
CA SER A 98 -26.17 0.44 17.44
C SER A 98 -25.87 1.40 16.28
N SER A 99 -26.23 0.92 15.08
CA SER A 99 -26.52 1.62 13.82
C SER A 99 -26.10 3.09 13.68
N SER A 100 -25.08 3.32 12.86
CA SER A 100 -25.13 4.37 11.84
C SER A 100 -24.29 3.91 10.65
N THR A 101 -24.90 3.93 9.48
CA THR A 101 -24.26 3.73 8.18
C THR A 101 -23.01 4.61 8.05
N GLU A 102 -21.85 4.03 8.33
CA GLU A 102 -20.59 4.52 7.79
C GLU A 102 -19.96 3.33 7.07
N GLN A 103 -20.11 3.36 5.74
CA GLN A 103 -19.39 2.49 4.83
C GLN A 103 -17.92 2.55 5.23
N ALA A 104 -17.38 1.44 5.76
CA ALA A 104 -16.02 1.34 6.24
C ALA A 104 -15.06 1.63 5.07
N ARG A 105 -14.78 2.92 4.86
CA ARG A 105 -13.71 3.40 4.01
C ARG A 105 -12.46 2.95 4.73
N GLY A 106 -11.86 1.86 4.26
CA GLY A 106 -10.65 1.29 4.84
C GLY A 106 -9.65 2.40 5.15
N THR A 107 -9.51 2.74 6.44
CA THR A 107 -8.63 3.81 6.88
C THR A 107 -7.21 3.29 6.74
N THR A 108 -6.61 3.49 5.57
CA THR A 108 -5.17 3.31 5.39
C THR A 108 -4.49 4.30 6.34
N ARG A 109 -4.00 3.83 7.49
CA ARG A 109 -3.09 4.64 8.31
C ARG A 109 -1.86 4.94 7.45
N GLN A 110 -1.59 6.22 7.24
CA GLN A 110 -0.44 6.68 6.48
C GLN A 110 0.85 6.22 7.20
N VAL A 111 1.53 5.23 6.64
CA VAL A 111 2.84 4.79 7.13
C VAL A 111 3.92 5.75 6.61
N SER A 112 4.29 6.76 7.38
CA SER A 112 5.36 7.68 6.99
C SER A 112 6.73 7.02 7.17
N ILE A 113 7.41 6.73 6.08
CA ILE A 113 8.83 6.36 6.06
C ILE A 113 9.63 7.67 5.98
N GLY A 114 10.27 8.05 7.10
CA GLY A 114 11.11 9.24 7.21
C GLY A 114 12.50 9.01 6.60
N SER A 115 13.12 10.04 6.05
CA SER A 115 14.53 9.99 5.66
C SER A 115 15.39 9.88 6.92
N ARG A 116 16.06 8.73 7.16
CA ARG A 116 17.12 8.69 8.17
C ARG A 116 18.19 9.72 7.77
N GLY A 117 18.43 10.67 8.67
CA GLY A 117 19.50 11.65 8.55
C GLY A 117 20.83 10.93 8.33
N GLN A 118 21.65 11.50 7.45
CA GLN A 118 23.05 11.12 7.35
C GLN A 118 23.68 11.28 8.74
N ILE A 119 24.15 10.16 9.29
CA ILE A 119 25.16 10.20 10.33
C ILE A 119 26.48 10.56 9.65
N ASN A 120 27.13 11.61 10.15
CA ASN A 120 28.47 12.05 9.72
C ASN A 120 29.51 10.94 9.89
#